data_AF-A0A3D0XJ65-F1
#
_entry.id   AF-A0A3D0XJ65-F1
#
_cell.length_a   1.000
_cell.length_b   1.000
_cell.length_c   1.000
_cell.angle_alpha   90.00
_cell.angle_beta   90.00
_cell.angle_gamma   90.00
#
_symmetry.space_group_name_H-M   'P 1'
#
loop_
_entity.id
_entity.type
_entity.pdbx_description
1 polymer ?
#
loop_
_entity_poly.entity_id
_entity_poly.type
_entity_poly.pdbx_seq_one_letter_code
_entity_poly.pdbx_strand_id
1 'polypeptide(L)'
;LFGDVMMEVDWSVGTILQTLRDLKLDQKTLVVFTSDNGPWLSYGDHAGSAGPLREGKGTMFDGGCREPTIAWWPGTIPAGTRCEEPAMTIDLLPTVAHLIDARLPDHPIDGKNITPLLMGTPGA
;
A
#
# COMPACT_ATOMS: atom_id res chain seq x y z
N LEU A 1 -22.25 0.03 -9.97
CA LEU A 1 -21.80 -1.03 -9.05
C LEU A 1 -20.32 -0.92 -8.70
N PHE A 2 -19.37 -1.00 -9.66
CA PHE A 2 -17.94 -0.88 -9.32
C PHE A 2 -17.63 0.41 -8.55
N GLY A 3 -18.06 1.56 -9.09
CA GLY A 3 -17.91 2.86 -8.42
C GLY A 3 -18.57 2.92 -7.03
N ASP A 4 -19.73 2.29 -6.85
CA ASP A 4 -20.43 2.26 -5.55
C ASP A 4 -19.60 1.51 -4.50
N VAL A 5 -19.04 0.36 -4.85
CA VAL A 5 -18.14 -0.41 -3.96
C VAL A 5 -16.87 0.39 -3.65
N MET A 6 -16.30 1.08 -4.64
CA MET A 6 -15.12 1.92 -4.42
C MET A 6 -15.41 3.11 -3.50
N MET A 7 -16.57 3.75 -3.63
CA MET A 7 -17.00 4.81 -2.72
C MET A 7 -17.21 4.30 -1.30
N GLU A 8 -17.77 3.11 -1.13
CA GLU A 8 -17.95 2.50 0.20
C GLU A 8 -16.61 2.12 0.84
N VAL A 9 -15.66 1.60 0.07
CA VAL A 9 -14.29 1.32 0.55
C VAL A 9 -13.59 2.62 0.97
N ASP A 10 -13.64 3.67 0.16
CA ASP A 10 -13.07 4.99 0.48
C ASP A 10 -13.67 5.55 1.79
N TRP A 11 -14.99 5.56 1.89
CA TRP A 11 -15.70 6.02 3.09
C TRP A 11 -15.33 5.19 4.33
N SER A 12 -15.19 3.87 4.18
CA SER A 12 -14.81 2.96 5.26
C SER A 12 -13.39 3.22 5.75
N VAL A 13 -12.43 3.44 4.84
CA VAL A 13 -11.06 3.84 5.19
C VAL A 13 -11.07 5.19 5.91
N GLY A 14 -11.87 6.16 5.44
CA GLY A 14 -12.07 7.44 6.13
C GLY A 14 -12.54 7.27 7.57
N THR A 15 -13.49 6.36 7.82
CA THR A 15 -13.98 6.03 9.16
C THR A 15 -12.90 5.43 10.06
N ILE A 16 -12.06 4.54 9.53
CA ILE A 16 -10.91 3.96 10.27
C ILE A 16 -9.92 5.07 10.65
N LEU A 17 -9.54 5.92 9.69
CA LEU A 17 -8.60 7.02 9.94
C LEU A 17 -9.15 8.04 10.94
N GLN A 18 -10.45 8.35 10.88
CA GLN A 18 -11.10 9.23 11.86
C GLN A 18 -11.06 8.61 13.26
N THR A 19 -11.38 7.31 13.37
CA THR A 19 -11.32 6.59 14.64
C THR A 19 -9.92 6.62 15.26
N LEU A 20 -8.88 6.42 14.44
CA LEU A 20 -7.48 6.51 14.91
C LEU A 20 -7.14 7.91 15.46
N ARG A 21 -7.64 8.98 14.82
CA ARG A 21 -7.45 10.36 15.30
C ARG A 21 -8.22 10.64 16.59
N ASP A 22 -9.48 10.22 16.67
CA ASP A 22 -10.33 10.43 17.84
C ASP A 22 -9.75 9.74 19.09
N LEU A 23 -9.17 8.55 18.89
CA LEU A 23 -8.48 7.79 19.93
C LEU A 23 -7.03 8.27 20.20
N LYS A 24 -6.54 9.27 19.45
CA LYS A 24 -5.15 9.78 19.54
C LYS A 24 -4.10 8.70 19.33
N LEU A 25 -4.39 7.77 18.41
CA LEU A 25 -3.51 6.66 18.01
C LEU A 25 -2.86 6.88 16.64
N ASP A 26 -3.26 7.92 15.92
CA ASP A 26 -2.78 8.26 14.58
C ASP A 26 -1.25 8.35 14.49
N GLN A 27 -0.59 9.03 15.43
CA GLN A 27 0.89 9.13 15.44
C GLN A 27 1.60 7.83 15.83
N LYS A 28 0.87 6.80 16.27
CA LYS A 28 1.41 5.49 16.67
C LYS A 28 0.96 4.35 15.77
N THR A 29 0.30 4.67 14.65
CA THR A 29 -0.28 3.68 13.76
C THR A 29 0.20 3.94 12.34
N LEU A 30 0.94 2.97 11.79
CA LEU A 30 1.19 2.90 10.36
C LEU A 30 -0.05 2.32 9.68
N VAL A 31 -0.59 3.07 8.71
CA VAL A 31 -1.65 2.59 7.80
C VAL A 31 -1.05 2.43 6.41
N VAL A 32 -1.25 1.24 5.81
CA VAL A 32 -0.88 0.97 4.42
C VAL A 32 -2.14 0.58 3.65
N PHE A 33 -2.40 1.26 2.54
CA PHE A 33 -3.48 0.95 1.61
C PHE A 33 -2.86 0.49 0.28
N THR A 34 -3.27 -0.68 -0.22
CA THR A 34 -2.80 -1.24 -1.49
C THR A 34 -3.80 -2.27 -2.04
N SER A 35 -3.49 -2.90 -3.17
CA SER A 35 -4.28 -3.95 -3.83
C SER A 35 -3.46 -5.25 -3.97
N ASP A 36 -4.11 -6.37 -4.28
CA ASP A 36 -3.48 -7.67 -4.47
C ASP A 36 -2.96 -7.89 -5.90
N ASN A 37 -3.63 -7.29 -6.88
CA ASN A 37 -3.34 -7.35 -8.31
C ASN A 37 -4.09 -6.24 -9.06
N GLY A 38 -3.73 -6.06 -10.33
CA GLY A 38 -4.38 -5.14 -11.23
C GLY A 38 -5.86 -5.47 -11.50
N PRO A 39 -6.57 -4.61 -12.25
CA PRO A 39 -8.00 -4.75 -12.48
C PRO A 39 -8.35 -5.98 -13.32
N TRP A 40 -9.48 -6.60 -13.02
CA TRP A 40 -10.00 -7.70 -13.80
C TRP A 40 -10.75 -7.21 -15.05
N LEU A 41 -9.99 -6.78 -16.07
CA LEU A 41 -10.51 -6.09 -17.27
C LEU A 41 -11.59 -6.86 -18.04
N SER A 42 -11.66 -8.20 -17.91
CA SER A 42 -12.69 -9.01 -18.56
C SER A 42 -14.10 -8.81 -17.99
N TYR A 43 -14.27 -8.09 -16.87
CA TYR A 43 -15.56 -7.79 -16.25
C TYR A 43 -16.27 -6.56 -16.84
N GLY A 44 -15.73 -5.94 -17.90
CA GLY A 44 -16.34 -4.80 -18.59
C GLY A 44 -16.58 -3.63 -17.64
N ASP A 45 -17.79 -3.08 -17.63
CA ASP A 45 -18.17 -1.90 -16.82
C ASP A 45 -18.19 -2.17 -15.29
N HIS A 46 -17.94 -3.41 -14.87
CA HIS A 46 -17.77 -3.80 -13.48
C HIS A 46 -16.29 -3.92 -13.07
N ALA A 47 -15.34 -3.62 -13.95
CA ALA A 47 -13.91 -3.66 -13.70
C ALA A 47 -13.35 -2.31 -13.23
N GLY A 48 -12.21 -2.36 -12.54
CA GLY A 48 -11.36 -1.19 -12.33
C GLY A 48 -10.60 -0.79 -13.60
N SER A 49 -9.71 0.19 -13.46
CA SER A 49 -8.89 0.71 -14.55
C SER A 49 -7.41 0.56 -14.23
N ALA A 50 -6.61 0.16 -15.23
CA ALA A 50 -5.14 0.15 -15.13
C ALA A 50 -4.55 1.54 -15.46
N GLY A 51 -5.40 2.52 -15.75
CA GLY A 51 -4.99 3.85 -16.18
C GLY A 51 -4.10 3.80 -17.42
N PRO A 52 -2.88 4.34 -17.38
CA PRO A 52 -1.95 4.33 -18.52
C PRO A 52 -1.18 3.01 -18.67
N LEU A 53 -1.32 2.08 -17.72
CA LEU A 53 -0.52 0.85 -17.69
C LEU A 53 -1.09 -0.20 -18.64
N ARG A 54 -0.21 -1.08 -19.12
CA ARG A 54 -0.56 -2.14 -20.07
C ARG A 54 -1.20 -3.34 -19.35
N GLU A 55 -2.32 -3.82 -19.88
CA GLU A 55 -3.10 -5.00 -19.44
C GLU A 55 -3.63 -4.92 -17.99
N GLY A 56 -4.09 -6.06 -17.45
CA GLY A 56 -4.70 -6.18 -16.12
C GLY A 56 -4.41 -7.52 -15.44
N LYS A 57 -5.28 -7.91 -14.51
CA LYS A 57 -5.19 -9.14 -13.71
C LYS A 57 -4.83 -10.36 -14.55
N GLY A 58 -3.86 -11.14 -14.05
CA GLY A 58 -3.41 -12.39 -14.67
C GLY A 58 -2.30 -12.20 -15.72
N THR A 59 -1.81 -10.98 -15.90
CA THR A 59 -0.68 -10.68 -16.78
C THR A 59 0.53 -10.18 -15.99
N MET A 60 1.73 -10.30 -16.58
CA MET A 60 2.98 -9.78 -16.01
C MET A 60 3.34 -8.38 -16.54
N PHE A 61 2.41 -7.71 -17.22
CA PHE A 61 2.59 -6.30 -17.56
C PHE A 61 2.29 -5.43 -16.35
N ASP A 62 2.79 -4.19 -16.35
CA ASP A 62 2.62 -3.27 -15.22
C ASP A 62 1.16 -3.14 -14.77
N GLY A 63 0.18 -3.16 -15.67
CA GLY A 63 -1.23 -3.05 -15.30
C GLY A 63 -1.79 -4.27 -14.56
N GLY A 64 -1.07 -5.41 -14.54
CA GLY A 64 -1.43 -6.60 -13.78
C GLY A 64 -0.79 -6.70 -12.39
N CYS A 65 0.30 -5.99 -12.13
CA CYS A 65 1.09 -6.14 -10.91
C CYS A 65 1.57 -4.84 -10.24
N ARG A 66 1.43 -3.67 -10.86
CA ARG A 66 1.75 -2.37 -10.25
C ARG A 66 0.49 -1.78 -9.64
N GLU A 67 0.46 -1.75 -8.31
CA GLU A 67 -0.73 -1.37 -7.55
C GLU A 67 -0.66 0.05 -6.98
N PRO A 68 -1.80 0.76 -6.86
CA PRO A 68 -1.84 1.99 -6.08
C PRO A 68 -1.46 1.68 -4.64
N THR A 69 -0.51 2.44 -4.07
CA THR A 69 -0.04 2.22 -2.70
C THR A 69 0.11 3.54 -1.97
N ILE A 70 -0.47 3.62 -0.77
CA ILE A 70 -0.35 4.77 0.15
C ILE A 70 0.11 4.26 1.49
N ALA A 71 1.17 4.87 2.03
CA ALA A 71 1.56 4.71 3.43
C ALA A 71 1.28 6.01 4.20
N TRP A 72 0.62 5.90 5.34
CA TRP A 72 0.22 7.03 6.16
C TRP A 72 0.61 6.79 7.62
N TRP A 73 1.43 7.69 8.16
CA TRP A 73 1.85 7.68 9.56
C TRP A 73 2.26 9.09 10.01
N PRO A 74 1.32 9.89 10.54
CA PRO A 74 1.57 11.28 10.93
C PRO A 74 2.73 11.41 11.93
N GLY A 75 3.62 12.36 11.69
CA GLY A 75 4.79 12.60 12.54
C GLY A 75 5.97 11.65 12.26
N THR A 76 5.79 10.63 11.42
CA THR A 76 6.84 9.68 11.04
C THR A 76 7.11 9.70 9.54
N ILE A 77 6.07 9.57 8.71
CA ILE A 77 6.18 9.67 7.25
C ILE A 77 5.99 11.15 6.84
N PRO A 78 6.92 11.75 6.08
CA PRO A 78 6.75 13.12 5.58
C PRO A 78 5.50 13.24 4.70
N ALA A 79 4.57 14.12 5.09
CA ALA A 79 3.30 14.29 4.40
C ALA A 79 3.47 14.85 2.97
N GLY A 80 2.61 14.41 2.04
CA GLY A 80 2.57 14.92 0.67
C GLY A 80 3.80 14.58 -0.18
N THR A 81 4.59 13.59 0.24
CA THR A 81 5.76 13.10 -0.49
C THR A 81 5.39 11.96 -1.44
N ARG A 82 6.29 11.69 -2.39
CA ARG A 82 6.20 10.60 -3.34
C ARG A 82 7.53 9.85 -3.38
N CYS A 83 7.45 8.52 -3.37
CA CYS A 83 8.57 7.61 -3.57
C CYS A 83 8.50 7.08 -5.01
N GLU A 84 9.63 7.11 -5.72
CA GLU A 84 9.74 6.56 -7.09
C GLU A 84 10.50 5.23 -7.12
N GLU A 85 11.13 4.89 -6.00
CA GLU A 85 11.89 3.66 -5.81
C GLU A 85 10.96 2.44 -5.84
N PRO A 86 11.36 1.34 -6.51
CA PRO A 86 10.58 0.12 -6.53
C PRO A 86 10.41 -0.47 -5.12
N ALA A 87 9.17 -0.75 -4.75
CA ALA A 87 8.79 -1.50 -3.57
C ALA A 87 7.73 -2.55 -3.95
N MET A 88 7.66 -3.63 -3.18
CA MET A 88 6.75 -4.76 -3.41
C MET A 88 5.96 -5.09 -2.15
N THR A 89 4.80 -5.71 -2.30
CA THR A 89 3.98 -6.15 -1.15
C THR A 89 4.72 -7.12 -0.22
N ILE A 90 5.68 -7.88 -0.75
CA ILE A 90 6.55 -8.77 0.04
C ILE A 90 7.48 -8.01 1.01
N ASP A 91 7.72 -6.72 0.79
CA ASP A 91 8.54 -5.87 1.66
C ASP A 91 7.80 -5.49 2.95
N LEU A 92 6.47 -5.66 3.01
CA LEU A 92 5.67 -5.35 4.19
C LEU A 92 6.06 -6.22 5.39
N LEU A 93 6.31 -7.51 5.19
CA LEU A 93 6.69 -8.43 6.27
C LEU A 93 7.97 -7.97 7.00
N PRO A 94 9.14 -7.84 6.34
CA PRO A 94 10.36 -7.39 7.01
C PRO A 94 10.30 -5.94 7.50
N THR A 95 9.53 -5.08 6.85
CA THR A 95 9.33 -3.70 7.31
C THR A 95 8.54 -3.66 8.62
N VAL A 96 7.40 -4.37 8.71
CA VAL A 96 6.61 -4.44 9.94
C VAL A 96 7.41 -5.12 11.05
N ALA A 97 8.11 -6.23 10.74
CA ALA A 97 8.94 -6.92 11.73
C ALA A 97 10.00 -6.00 12.32
N HIS A 98 10.68 -5.21 11.48
CA HIS A 98 11.64 -4.20 11.94
C HIS A 98 11.01 -3.15 12.85
N LEU A 99 9.83 -2.62 12.49
CA LEU A 99 9.15 -1.56 13.25
C LEU A 99 8.69 -2.01 14.65
N ILE A 100 8.43 -3.29 14.85
CA ILE A 100 7.97 -3.85 16.13
C ILE A 100 9.04 -4.67 16.87
N ASP A 101 10.28 -4.64 16.39
CA ASP A 101 11.40 -5.45 16.91
C ASP A 101 11.10 -6.96 16.96
N ALA A 102 10.37 -7.46 15.96
CA ALA A 102 10.08 -8.88 15.82
C ALA A 102 11.18 -9.62 15.06
N ARG A 103 11.44 -10.86 15.48
CA ARG A 103 12.37 -11.77 14.79
C ARG A 103 11.75 -12.29 13.50
N LEU A 104 12.50 -12.19 12.41
CA LEU A 104 12.18 -12.82 11.12
C LEU A 104 12.44 -14.34 11.15
N PRO A 105 11.79 -15.12 10.28
CA PRO A 105 12.06 -16.55 10.18
C PRO A 105 13.53 -16.83 9.84
N ASP A 106 14.02 -18.00 10.25
CA ASP A 106 15.41 -18.42 9.99
C ASP A 106 15.64 -18.84 8.53
N HIS A 107 14.58 -18.99 7.74
CA HIS A 107 14.69 -19.27 6.31
C HIS A 107 14.72 -17.97 5.49
N PRO A 108 15.30 -18.00 4.27
CA PRO A 108 15.31 -16.84 3.39
C PRO A 108 13.91 -16.29 3.12
N ILE A 109 13.83 -14.97 2.97
CA ILE A 109 12.67 -14.21 2.49
C ILE A 109 13.14 -13.24 1.41
N ASP A 110 12.29 -12.93 0.43
CA ASP A 110 12.65 -12.07 -0.70
C ASP A 110 12.44 -10.57 -0.40
N GLY A 111 11.51 -10.26 0.49
CA GLY A 111 11.20 -8.89 0.88
C GLY A 111 12.35 -8.21 1.61
N LYS A 112 12.39 -6.87 1.55
CA LYS A 112 13.37 -6.02 2.20
C LYS A 112 12.70 -5.06 3.17
N ASN A 113 13.43 -4.65 4.20
CA ASN A 113 12.99 -3.55 5.06
C ASN A 113 13.05 -2.22 4.28
N ILE A 114 11.89 -1.65 3.95
CA ILE A 114 11.74 -0.39 3.23
C ILE A 114 11.44 0.81 4.14
N THR A 115 11.67 0.68 5.46
CA THR A 115 11.52 1.80 6.41
C THR A 115 12.26 3.07 5.96
N PRO A 116 13.49 3.01 5.39
CA PRO A 116 14.16 4.20 4.86
C PRO A 116 13.38 4.92 3.76
N LEU A 117 12.70 4.18 2.87
CA LEU A 117 11.83 4.74 1.81
C LEU A 117 10.60 5.41 2.43
N LEU A 118 9.97 4.77 3.42
CA LEU A 118 8.82 5.35 4.14
C LEU A 118 9.19 6.67 4.83
N MET A 119 10.40 6.78 5.37
CA MET A 119 10.90 7.97 6.06
C MET A 119 11.43 9.06 5.11
N GLY A 120 11.48 8.81 3.80
CA GLY A 120 12.03 9.75 2.82
C GLY A 120 13.54 9.97 2.99
N THR A 121 14.26 8.94 3.39
CA THR A 121 15.72 9.01 3.62
C THR A 121 16.43 9.23 2.28
N PRO A 122 17.26 10.29 2.12
CA PRO A 122 17.97 10.53 0.87
C PRO A 122 18.89 9.37 0.46
N GLY A 123 18.74 8.87 -0.77
CA GLY A 123 19.57 7.80 -1.34
C GLY A 123 19.27 6.39 -0.82
N ALA A 124 18.09 6.20 -0.22
CA ALA A 124 17.56 4.89 0.16
C ALA A 124 17.18 4.02 -1.05
#